data_AF-A0A418VVG4-F1
#
_entry.id   AF-A0A418VVG4-F1
#
_cell.length_a   1.000
_cell.length_b   1.000
_cell.length_c   1.000
_cell.angle_alpha   90.00
_cell.angle_beta   90.00
_cell.angle_gamma   90.00
#
_symmetry.space_group_name_H-M   'P 1'
#
loop_
_entity.id
_entity.type
_entity.pdbx_description
1 polymer ?
#
loop_
_entity_poly.entity_id
_entity_poly.type
_entity_poly.pdbx_seq_one_letter_code
_entity_poly.pdbx_strand_id
1 'polypeptide(L)'
;MTEPTTRGARAIPLPEPITIGGRVLTEIILRRPKTGDLRRMDKVGGSDLNKTLWMIGALAELSPAEVDDIPADVLPLIAEVVADFTGTARG
;
A
#
# COMPACT_ATOMS: atom_id res chain seq x y z
N MET A 1 -0.10 -26.52 -0.25
CA MET A 1 0.09 -25.12 0.18
C MET A 1 -0.67 -24.27 -0.81
N THR A 2 -1.86 -23.81 -0.43
CA THR A 2 -2.78 -23.11 -1.32
C THR A 2 -2.41 -21.64 -1.29
N GLU A 3 -1.73 -21.16 -2.33
CA GLU A 3 -1.60 -19.72 -2.59
C GLU A 3 -3.01 -19.17 -2.85
N PRO A 4 -3.52 -18.20 -2.07
CA PRO A 4 -4.72 -17.50 -2.49
C PRO A 4 -4.34 -16.66 -3.70
N THR A 5 -4.64 -17.18 -4.89
CA THR A 5 -4.71 -16.41 -6.14
C THR A 5 -5.74 -15.30 -5.93
N THR A 6 -5.28 -14.18 -5.38
CA THR A 6 -6.07 -12.96 -5.26
C THR A 6 -6.02 -12.31 -6.63
N ARG A 7 -6.95 -12.69 -7.51
CA ARG A 7 -7.10 -12.06 -8.84
C ARG A 7 -7.23 -10.55 -8.65
N GLY A 8 -6.17 -9.79 -8.93
CA GLY A 8 -6.11 -8.34 -8.84
C GLY A 8 -5.30 -7.75 -7.68
N ALA A 9 -4.63 -8.55 -6.85
CA ALA A 9 -3.58 -8.04 -5.97
C ALA A 9 -2.27 -7.80 -6.76
N ARG A 10 -1.48 -6.81 -6.35
CA ARG A 10 -0.17 -6.49 -6.92
C ARG A 10 0.88 -6.69 -5.84
N ALA A 11 1.80 -7.62 -6.08
CA ALA A 11 2.97 -7.84 -5.25
C ALA A 11 4.09 -6.89 -5.69
N ILE A 12 4.70 -6.23 -4.72
CA ILE A 12 5.83 -5.33 -4.91
C ILE A 12 7.02 -5.98 -4.20
N PRO A 13 7.98 -6.57 -4.93
CA PRO A 13 9.17 -7.11 -4.30
C PRO A 13 9.99 -5.98 -3.67
N LEU A 14 10.50 -6.22 -2.46
CA LEU A 14 11.34 -5.26 -1.76
C LEU A 14 12.81 -5.46 -2.15
N PRO A 15 13.60 -4.38 -2.30
CA PRO A 15 15.02 -4.50 -2.63
C PRO A 15 15.80 -5.18 -1.49
N GLU A 16 15.38 -4.99 -0.25
CA GLU A 16 15.90 -5.64 0.94
C GLU A 16 14.75 -6.07 1.86
N PRO A 17 14.91 -7.15 2.65
CA PRO A 17 13.90 -7.55 3.63
C PRO A 17 13.71 -6.47 4.70
N ILE A 18 12.46 -6.10 4.98
CA ILE A 18 12.12 -5.12 6.02
C ILE A 18 11.41 -5.82 7.17
N THR A 19 11.53 -5.27 8.38
CA THR A 19 10.82 -5.79 9.56
C THR A 19 9.68 -4.86 9.93
N ILE A 20 8.44 -5.34 9.82
CA ILE A 20 7.23 -4.58 10.17
C ILE A 20 6.37 -5.47 11.07
N GLY A 21 5.90 -4.94 12.21
CA GLY A 21 5.05 -5.69 13.13
C GLY A 21 5.67 -7.00 13.66
N GLY A 22 7.01 -7.06 13.73
CA GLY A 22 7.76 -8.27 14.13
C GLY A 22 7.84 -9.36 13.05
N ARG A 23 7.44 -9.06 11.81
CA ARG A 23 7.52 -9.98 10.66
C ARG A 23 8.55 -9.46 9.67
N VAL A 24 9.34 -10.39 9.11
CA VAL A 24 10.23 -10.07 8.00
C VAL A 24 9.45 -10.18 6.70
N LEU A 25 9.34 -9.07 5.98
CA LEU A 25 8.68 -8.97 4.68
C LEU A 25 9.74 -8.82 3.59
N THR A 26 9.59 -9.61 2.54
CA THR A 26 10.40 -9.50 1.30
C THR A 26 9.60 -8.90 0.14
N GLU A 27 8.30 -8.74 0.34
CA GLU A 27 7.37 -8.14 -0.61
C GLU A 27 6.21 -7.47 0.13
N ILE A 28 5.59 -6.48 -0.51
CA ILE A 28 4.35 -5.85 -0.07
C ILE A 28 3.25 -6.23 -1.06
N ILE A 29 2.15 -6.76 -0.54
CA ILE A 29 1.01 -7.19 -1.35
C ILE A 29 -0.09 -6.15 -1.20
N LEU A 30 -0.41 -5.44 -2.29
CA LEU A 30 -1.53 -4.51 -2.32
C LEU A 30 -2.74 -5.18 -2.96
N ARG A 31 -3.85 -5.30 -2.23
CA ARG A 31 -5.12 -5.70 -2.85
C ARG A 31 -5.61 -4.61 -3.80
N ARG A 32 -6.46 -4.98 -4.77
CA ARG A 32 -7.15 -3.97 -5.60
C ARG A 32 -8.00 -3.03 -4.73
N PRO A 33 -7.89 -1.71 -4.90
CA PRO A 33 -8.77 -0.78 -4.21
C PRO A 33 -10.22 -0.97 -4.67
N LYS A 34 -11.14 -0.85 -3.72
CA LYS A 34 -12.58 -0.84 -3.93
C LYS A 34 -13.06 0.62 -3.90
N THR A 35 -14.22 0.91 -4.48
CA THR A 35 -14.83 2.25 -4.42
C THR A 35 -15.02 2.75 -2.97
N GLY A 36 -15.25 1.83 -2.04
CA GLY A 36 -15.33 2.16 -0.61
C GLY A 36 -14.00 2.66 -0.04
N ASP A 37 -12.87 2.19 -0.54
CA ASP A 37 -11.55 2.67 -0.12
C ASP A 37 -11.30 4.08 -0.64
N LEU A 38 -11.61 4.33 -1.92
CA LEU A 38 -11.51 5.68 -2.51
C LEU A 38 -12.36 6.70 -1.74
N ARG A 39 -13.61 6.34 -1.41
CA ARG A 39 -14.51 7.20 -0.61
C ARG A 39 -13.97 7.47 0.79
N ARG A 40 -13.28 6.50 1.41
CA ARG A 40 -12.69 6.68 2.74
C ARG A 40 -11.41 7.51 2.67
N MET A 41 -10.58 7.31 1.64
CA MET A 41 -9.38 8.11 1.38
C MET A 41 -9.73 9.59 1.20
N ASP A 42 -10.79 9.90 0.47
CA ASP A 42 -11.25 11.29 0.29
C ASP A 42 -11.66 11.97 1.61
N LYS A 43 -12.11 11.17 2.59
CA LYS A 43 -12.43 11.64 3.95
C LYS A 43 -11.20 11.74 4.86
N VAL A 44 -10.05 11.21 4.45
CA VAL A 44 -8.80 11.37 5.20
C VAL A 44 -8.38 12.83 5.07
N GLY A 45 -8.44 13.54 6.19
CA GLY A 45 -7.96 14.92 6.27
C GLY A 45 -6.43 14.99 6.16
N GLY A 46 -5.94 16.15 5.73
CA GLY A 46 -4.51 16.43 5.62
C GLY A 46 -4.00 16.41 4.19
N SER A 47 -2.69 16.19 4.05
CA SER A 47 -1.97 16.24 2.78
C SER A 47 -2.24 15.02 1.89
N ASP A 48 -1.88 15.11 0.61
CA ASP A 48 -1.93 13.97 -0.31
C ASP A 48 -1.04 12.81 0.14
N LEU A 49 0.05 13.12 0.87
CA LEU A 49 0.87 12.12 1.52
C LEU A 49 0.06 11.32 2.55
N ASN A 50 -0.70 11.99 3.44
CA ASN A 50 -1.52 11.31 4.44
C ASN A 50 -2.57 10.38 3.80
N LYS A 51 -3.18 10.84 2.70
CA LYS A 51 -4.13 10.03 1.92
C LYS A 51 -3.45 8.80 1.29
N THR A 52 -2.25 8.98 0.77
CA THR A 52 -1.45 7.90 0.17
C THR A 52 -1.04 6.86 1.22
N LEU A 53 -0.50 7.29 2.37
CA LEU A 53 -0.15 6.40 3.48
C LEU A 53 -1.36 5.62 3.99
N TRP A 54 -2.50 6.30 4.12
CA TRP A 54 -3.75 5.65 4.49
C TRP A 54 -4.17 4.57 3.47
N MET A 55 -4.07 4.88 2.17
CA MET A 55 -4.39 3.92 1.11
C MET A 55 -3.44 2.72 1.14
N ILE A 56 -2.13 2.94 1.33
CA ILE A 56 -1.14 1.87 1.46
C ILE A 56 -1.54 0.93 2.58
N GLY A 57 -1.80 1.44 3.80
CA GLY A 57 -2.23 0.60 4.93
C GLY A 57 -3.53 -0.16 4.63
N ALA A 58 -4.52 0.53 4.06
CA ALA A 58 -5.81 -0.08 3.72
C ALA A 58 -5.72 -1.18 2.66
N LEU A 59 -4.75 -1.10 1.75
CA LEU A 59 -4.56 -2.09 0.67
C LEU A 59 -3.56 -3.20 1.03
N ALA A 60 -2.57 -2.89 1.87
CA ALA A 60 -1.56 -3.83 2.36
C ALA A 60 -2.00 -4.58 3.63
N GLU A 61 -3.16 -4.22 4.19
CA GLU A 61 -3.64 -4.72 5.48
C GLU A 61 -2.67 -4.42 6.63
N LEU A 62 -1.99 -3.28 6.54
CA LEU A 62 -1.08 -2.76 7.56
C LEU A 62 -1.78 -1.71 8.42
N SER A 63 -1.49 -1.71 9.72
CA SER A 63 -1.90 -0.66 10.63
C SER A 63 -1.15 0.66 10.35
N PRO A 64 -1.63 1.81 10.82
CA PRO A 64 -0.93 3.09 10.64
C PRO A 64 0.51 3.06 11.17
N ALA A 65 0.74 2.46 12.34
CA ALA A 65 2.08 2.33 12.91
C ALA A 65 2.99 1.46 12.02
N GLU A 66 2.47 0.38 11.45
CA GLU A 66 3.22 -0.47 10.52
C GLU A 66 3.52 0.23 9.19
N VAL A 67 2.65 1.14 8.74
CA VAL A 67 2.91 1.98 7.56
C VAL A 67 4.00 3.02 7.86
N ASP A 68 3.99 3.60 9.06
CA ASP A 68 5.02 4.56 9.49
C ASP A 68 6.42 3.91 9.61
N ASP A 69 6.46 2.60 9.87
CA ASP A 69 7.69 1.80 9.92
C ASP A 69 8.22 1.39 8.52
N ILE A 70 7.50 1.73 7.43
CA ILE A 70 7.99 1.46 6.07
C ILE A 70 9.20 2.37 5.78
N PRO A 71 10.34 1.81 5.34
CA PRO A 71 11.50 2.60 4.97
C PRO A 71 11.17 3.65 3.88
N ALA A 72 11.71 4.86 4.06
CA ALA A 72 11.38 6.01 3.20
C ALA A 72 11.78 5.81 1.72
N ASP A 73 12.77 4.97 1.45
CA ASP A 73 13.24 4.59 0.12
C ASP A 73 12.31 3.58 -0.58
N VAL A 74 11.54 2.81 0.18
CA VAL A 74 10.53 1.88 -0.34
C VAL A 74 9.23 2.60 -0.69
N LEU A 75 8.89 3.68 0.04
CA LEU A 75 7.63 4.40 -0.12
C LEU A 75 7.32 4.82 -1.58
N PRO A 76 8.26 5.37 -2.37
CA PRO A 76 8.00 5.74 -3.78
C PRO A 76 7.53 4.55 -4.64
N LEU A 77 8.09 3.36 -4.42
CA LEU A 77 7.73 2.15 -5.17
C LEU A 77 6.28 1.74 -4.91
N ILE A 78 5.83 1.84 -3.66
CA ILE A 78 4.45 1.53 -3.27
C ILE A 78 3.49 2.62 -3.77
N ALA A 79 3.89 3.88 -3.64
CA ALA A 79 3.08 5.03 -4.04
C ALA A 79 2.79 5.02 -5.55
N GLU A 80 3.75 4.61 -6.40
CA GLU A 80 3.54 4.45 -7.84
C GLU A 80 2.43 3.45 -8.14
N VAL A 81 2.43 2.30 -7.48
CA VAL A 81 1.39 1.28 -7.66
C VAL A 81 0.03 1.75 -7.17
N VAL A 82 -0.01 2.52 -6.08
CA VAL A 82 -1.25 3.14 -5.61
C VAL A 82 -1.78 4.16 -6.62
N ALA A 83 -0.92 5.00 -7.19
CA ALA A 83 -1.27 6.00 -8.20
C ALA A 83 -1.78 5.36 -9.51
N ASP A 84 -1.23 4.21 -9.90
CA ASP A 84 -1.73 3.38 -11.01
C ASP A 84 -3.18 2.94 -10.77
N PHE A 85 -3.53 2.57 -9.53
CA PHE A 85 -4.89 2.14 -9.23
C PHE A 85 -5.90 3.29 -9.20
N THR A 86 -5.50 4.48 -8.77
CA THR A 86 -6.38 5.65 -8.70
C THR A 86 -6.48 6.41 -10.02
N GLY A 87 -5.66 6.04 -11.03
CA GLY A 87 -5.61 6.72 -12.32
C GLY A 87 -4.85 8.06 -12.28
N THR A 88 -4.20 8.38 -11.17
CA THR A 88 -3.43 9.62 -10.99
C THR A 88 -2.15 9.62 -11.83
N ALA A 89 -1.61 8.44 -12.16
CA ALA A 89 -0.38 8.29 -12.96
C ALA A 89 -0.52 8.67 -14.46
N ARG A 90 -1.72 9.02 -14.94
CA ARG A 90 -1.99 9.37 -16.36
C ARG A 90 -2.70 10.72 -16.56
N GLY A 91 -2.64 11.61 -15.58
CA GLY A 91 -3.20 12.97 -15.65
C GLY A 91 -2.16 14.01 -16.00
#